data_AF-G1K0L6-F1
#
_entry.id   AF-G1K0L6-F1
#
_cell.length_a   1.000
_cell.length_b   1.000
_cell.length_c   1.000
_cell.angle_alpha   90.00
_cell.angle_beta   90.00
_cell.angle_gamma   90.00
#
_symmetry.space_group_name_H-M   'P 1'
#
loop_
_entity.id
_entity.type
_entity.pdbx_description
1 polymer ?
#
loop_
_entity_poly.entity_id
_entity_poly.type
_entity_poly.pdbx_seq_one_letter_code
_entity_poly.pdbx_strand_id
1 'polypeptide(L)'
;PTGADVMPVYTPEVISSFKPRSLYIDSSTVEHTVAQDLEAKFKEGGVSFIDAPVSGGILAAESGTLTFMVGGDTKVMNRAEPVLKAMGTTL
;
A
#
# COMPACT_ATOMS: atom_id res chain seq x y z
N PRO A 1 4.38 -8.65 -8.83
CA PRO A 1 5.76 -8.37 -8.38
C PRO A 1 5.95 -9.05 -7.03
N THR A 2 7.12 -9.64 -6.79
CA THR A 2 7.49 -10.30 -5.53
C THR A 2 8.18 -9.32 -4.58
N GLY A 3 8.39 -9.69 -3.31
CA GLY A 3 9.12 -8.84 -2.36
C GLY A 3 10.51 -8.44 -2.85
N ALA A 4 11.18 -9.32 -3.61
CA ALA A 4 12.49 -9.07 -4.21
C ALA A 4 12.46 -7.99 -5.31
N ASP A 5 11.32 -7.82 -5.99
CA ASP A 5 11.13 -6.77 -7.01
C ASP A 5 10.77 -5.42 -6.35
N VAL A 6 10.09 -5.47 -5.21
CA VAL A 6 9.48 -4.32 -4.53
C VAL A 6 10.50 -3.61 -3.63
N MET A 7 11.26 -4.36 -2.84
CA MET A 7 12.20 -3.80 -1.86
C MET A 7 13.27 -2.86 -2.44
N PRO A 8 13.91 -3.16 -3.60
CA PRO A 8 14.94 -2.29 -4.17
C PRO A 8 14.42 -0.92 -4.64
N VAL A 9 13.11 -0.81 -4.90
CA VAL A 9 12.49 0.46 -5.34
C VAL A 9 12.43 1.47 -4.19
N TYR A 10 12.26 1.01 -2.95
CA TYR A 10 12.13 1.87 -1.76
C TYR A 10 13.46 2.15 -1.09
N THR A 11 14.35 2.82 -1.82
CA THR A 11 15.58 3.36 -1.26
C THR A 11 15.27 4.53 -0.31
N PRO A 12 16.18 4.88 0.62
CA PRO A 12 16.01 6.06 1.49
C PRO A 12 15.77 7.36 0.72
N GLU A 13 16.39 7.54 -0.45
CA GLU A 13 16.20 8.70 -1.32
C GLU A 13 14.77 8.76 -1.87
N VAL A 14 14.21 7.61 -2.28
CA VAL A 14 12.83 7.53 -2.73
C VAL A 14 11.87 7.85 -1.60
N ILE A 15 12.05 7.24 -0.41
CA ILE A 15 11.17 7.46 0.75
C ILE A 15 11.23 8.91 1.24
N SER A 16 12.42 9.54 1.23
CA SER A 16 12.56 10.94 1.63
C SER A 16 12.01 11.95 0.61
N SER A 17 11.74 11.52 -0.63
CA SER A 17 11.11 12.37 -1.65
C SER A 17 9.62 12.61 -1.42
N PHE A 18 8.97 11.78 -0.59
CA PHE A 18 7.55 11.94 -0.26
C PHE A 18 7.33 13.18 0.60
N LYS A 19 6.21 13.87 0.37
CA LYS A 19 5.83 15.01 1.22
C LYS A 19 5.54 14.53 2.66
N PRO A 20 5.86 15.31 3.69
CA PRO A 20 5.45 14.98 5.05
C PRO A 20 3.95 14.71 5.14
N ARG A 21 3.54 13.73 5.95
CA ARG A 21 2.14 13.29 6.12
C ARG A 21 1.51 12.63 4.89
N SER A 22 2.30 12.29 3.87
CA SER A 22 1.82 11.45 2.77
C SER A 22 1.31 10.10 3.29
N LEU A 23 0.46 9.47 2.50
CA LEU A 23 0.02 8.09 2.70
C LEU A 23 0.52 7.26 1.52
N TYR A 24 1.31 6.24 1.82
CA TYR A 24 1.73 5.22 0.90
C TYR A 24 0.81 3.99 1.07
N ILE A 25 0.19 3.56 -0.02
CA ILE A 25 -0.68 2.37 -0.08
C ILE A 25 0.05 1.33 -0.91
N ASP A 26 0.47 0.23 -0.28
CA ASP A 26 1.04 -0.90 -1.00
C ASP A 26 -0.08 -1.83 -1.47
N SER A 27 -0.20 -2.04 -2.78
CA SER A 27 -1.12 -3.04 -3.35
C SER A 27 -0.39 -4.16 -4.06
N SER A 28 0.92 -4.30 -3.81
CA SER A 28 1.69 -5.44 -4.28
C SER A 28 1.30 -6.72 -3.55
N THR A 29 1.58 -7.86 -4.17
CA THR A 29 1.37 -9.18 -3.56
C THR A 29 2.71 -9.66 -2.98
N VAL A 30 3.11 -9.04 -1.88
CA VAL A 30 4.35 -9.37 -1.16
C VAL A 30 4.06 -10.11 0.14
N GLU A 31 5.08 -10.76 0.70
CA GLU A 31 4.99 -11.38 2.01
C GLU A 31 4.74 -10.32 3.09
N HIS A 32 3.93 -10.66 4.10
CA HIS A 32 3.59 -9.73 5.17
C HIS A 32 4.81 -9.15 5.89
N THR A 33 5.89 -9.93 6.02
CA THR A 33 7.15 -9.46 6.62
C THR A 33 7.80 -8.34 5.81
N VAL A 34 7.70 -8.38 4.48
CA VAL A 34 8.22 -7.32 3.60
C VAL A 34 7.42 -6.03 3.80
N ALA A 35 6.09 -6.14 3.88
CA ALA A 35 5.23 -4.99 4.16
C ALA A 35 5.54 -4.35 5.52
N GLN A 36 5.81 -5.14 6.56
CA GLN A 36 6.23 -4.64 7.88
C GLN A 36 7.57 -3.89 7.84
N ASP A 37 8.56 -4.42 7.12
CA ASP A 37 9.86 -3.76 6.95
C ASP A 37 9.73 -2.42 6.20
N LEU A 38 8.89 -2.37 5.18
CA LEU A 38 8.59 -1.14 4.45
C LEU A 38 7.85 -0.14 5.33
N GLU A 39 6.85 -0.59 6.08
CA GLU A 39 6.11 0.26 7.02
C GLU A 39 7.05 0.97 8.00
N ALA A 40 8.03 0.25 8.56
CA ALA A 40 9.02 0.83 9.45
C ALA A 40 9.84 1.94 8.77
N LYS A 41 10.35 1.69 7.56
CA LYS A 41 11.14 2.67 6.79
C LYS A 41 10.34 3.92 6.41
N PHE A 42 9.08 3.75 5.99
CA PHE A 42 8.21 4.88 5.66
C PHE A 42 7.85 5.70 6.90
N LYS A 43 7.62 5.05 8.05
CA LYS A 43 7.38 5.73 9.32
C LYS A 43 8.57 6.58 9.77
N GLU A 44 9.80 6.09 9.61
CA GLU A 44 11.02 6.87 9.87
C GLU A 44 11.10 8.13 8.99
N GLY A 45 10.62 8.04 7.75
CA GLY A 45 10.49 9.19 6.82
C GLY A 45 9.30 10.11 7.09
N GLY A 46 8.48 9.86 8.12
CA GLY A 46 7.28 10.66 8.41
C GLY A 46 6.11 10.45 7.45
N VAL A 47 6.10 9.30 6.77
CA VAL A 47 5.06 8.89 5.82
C VAL A 47 4.22 7.79 6.45
N SER A 48 2.89 7.90 6.34
CA SER A 48 2.00 6.81 6.75
C SER A 48 2.03 5.70 5.70
N PHE A 49 2.05 4.45 6.12
CA PHE A 49 2.06 3.29 5.24
C PHE A 49 0.87 2.39 5.57
N ILE A 50 0.25 1.79 4.56
CA ILE A 50 -0.77 0.77 4.72
C ILE A 50 -0.58 -0.34 3.68
N ASP A 51 -0.68 -1.58 4.15
CA ASP A 51 -0.66 -2.77 3.32
C ASP A 51 -2.09 -3.09 2.88
N ALA A 52 -2.31 -3.13 1.56
CA ALA A 52 -3.60 -3.32 0.92
C ALA A 52 -3.46 -4.21 -0.32
N PRO A 53 -3.03 -5.49 -0.16
CA PRO A 53 -2.96 -6.44 -1.26
C PRO A 53 -4.33 -6.63 -1.90
N VAL A 54 -4.30 -6.93 -3.19
CA VAL A 54 -5.50 -6.92 -4.04
C VAL A 54 -5.72 -8.24 -4.77
N SER A 55 -6.99 -8.58 -4.99
CA SER A 55 -7.45 -9.72 -5.79
C SER A 55 -8.53 -9.32 -6.81
N GLY A 56 -8.71 -10.14 -7.85
CA GLY A 56 -9.69 -9.93 -8.93
C GLY A 56 -9.10 -9.91 -10.34
N GLY A 57 -7.78 -9.79 -10.45
CA GLY A 57 -7.06 -9.81 -11.73
C GLY A 57 -7.34 -8.57 -12.61
N ILE A 58 -6.91 -8.65 -13.87
CA ILE A 58 -6.93 -7.52 -14.82
C ILE A 58 -8.35 -7.00 -15.04
N LEU A 59 -9.32 -7.89 -15.26
CA LEU A 59 -10.71 -7.48 -15.52
C LEU A 59 -11.31 -6.70 -14.36
N ALA A 60 -11.09 -7.14 -13.11
CA ALA A 60 -11.59 -6.42 -11.95
C ALA A 60 -10.91 -5.06 -11.77
N ALA A 61 -9.63 -4.93 -12.14
CA ALA A 61 -8.93 -3.65 -12.13
C ALA A 61 -9.52 -2.68 -13.15
N GLU A 62 -9.78 -3.17 -14.38
CA GLU A 62 -10.40 -2.38 -15.44
C GLU A 62 -11.83 -1.94 -15.09
N SER A 63 -12.60 -2.80 -14.43
CA SER A 63 -13.98 -2.49 -14.02
C SER A 63 -14.11 -1.78 -12.67
N GLY A 64 -13.00 -1.53 -11.97
CA GLY A 64 -13.03 -0.90 -10.63
C GLY A 64 -13.72 -1.76 -9.57
N THR A 65 -13.65 -3.09 -9.71
CA THR A 65 -14.31 -4.07 -8.82
C THR A 65 -13.30 -4.96 -8.11
N LEU A 66 -12.10 -4.43 -7.87
CA LEU A 66 -11.08 -5.13 -7.09
C LEU A 66 -11.54 -5.40 -5.66
N THR A 67 -10.97 -6.45 -5.07
CA THR A 67 -11.09 -6.72 -3.64
C THR A 67 -9.76 -6.43 -2.98
N PHE A 68 -9.76 -5.48 -2.05
CA PHE A 68 -8.61 -5.17 -1.21
C PHE A 68 -8.73 -5.90 0.12
N MET A 69 -7.61 -6.28 0.70
CA MET A 69 -7.53 -6.84 2.06
C MET A 69 -6.67 -5.90 2.89
N VAL A 70 -7.29 -4.96 3.58
CA VAL A 70 -6.56 -3.86 4.21
C VAL A 70 -6.31 -4.13 5.70
N GLY A 71 -5.05 -4.05 6.11
CA GLY A 71 -4.65 -4.17 7.51
C GLY A 71 -3.83 -2.96 7.98
N GLY A 72 -4.02 -2.50 9.22
CA GLY A 72 -3.18 -1.47 9.81
C GLY A 72 -3.90 -0.53 10.79
N ASP A 73 -3.25 0.60 11.10
CA ASP A 73 -3.79 1.64 11.98
C ASP A 73 -5.09 2.23 11.41
N THR A 74 -6.13 2.30 12.25
CA THR A 74 -7.48 2.75 11.84
C THR A 74 -7.48 4.16 11.25
N LYS A 75 -6.64 5.09 11.72
CA LYS A 75 -6.55 6.45 11.17
C LYS A 75 -5.96 6.43 9.77
N VAL A 76 -5.02 5.53 9.51
CA VAL A 76 -4.42 5.35 8.19
C VAL A 76 -5.42 4.66 7.26
N MET A 77 -6.12 3.63 7.73
CA MET A 77 -7.18 2.94 6.99
C MET A 77 -8.29 3.90 6.55
N ASN A 78 -8.79 4.74 7.46
CA ASN A 78 -9.84 5.72 7.14
C ASN A 78 -9.40 6.72 6.05
N ARG A 79 -8.10 6.99 5.93
CA ARG A 79 -7.55 7.84 4.85
C ARG A 79 -7.40 7.08 3.52
N ALA A 80 -7.11 5.78 3.58
CA ALA A 80 -6.92 4.92 2.41
C ALA A 80 -8.26 4.51 1.78
N GLU A 81 -9.27 4.23 2.61
CA GLU A 81 -10.59 3.75 2.24
C GLU A 81 -11.24 4.47 1.04
N PRO A 82 -11.32 5.81 0.97
CA PRO A 82 -11.95 6.48 -0.17
C PRO A 82 -11.21 6.22 -1.50
N VAL A 83 -9.89 6.05 -1.47
CA VAL A 83 -9.09 5.76 -2.66
C VAL A 83 -9.28 4.31 -3.09
N LEU A 84 -9.24 3.39 -2.14
CA LEU A 84 -9.40 1.96 -2.40
C LEU A 84 -10.82 1.62 -2.89
N LYS A 85 -11.86 2.23 -2.32
CA LYS A 85 -13.25 2.10 -2.78
C LYS A 85 -13.51 2.69 -4.16
N ALA A 86 -12.65 3.57 -4.65
CA ALA A 86 -12.74 4.06 -6.03
C ALA A 86 -12.22 3.01 -7.04
N MET A 87 -11.40 2.06 -6.60
CA MET A 87 -10.81 1.01 -7.43
C MET A 87 -11.43 -0.37 -7.18
N GLY A 88 -12.21 -0.53 -6.12
CA GLY A 88 -12.73 -1.82 -5.69
C GLY A 88 -14.07 -1.74 -4.97
N THR A 89 -14.76 -2.87 -4.95
CA THR A 89 -16.09 -3.00 -4.31
C THR A 89 -16.01 -3.55 -2.90
N THR A 90 -14.85 -4.09 -2.51
CA THR A 90 -14.64 -4.80 -1.23
C THR A 90 -13.33 -4.35 -0.59
N LEU A 91 -13.35 -4.14 0.73
CA LEU A 91 -12.21 -3.79 1.58
C LEU A 91 -12.02 -4.81 2.71
#